data_AF-A0A6V8KHN7-F1
#
_entry.id   AF-A0A6V8KHN7-F1
#
_cell.length_a   1.000
_cell.length_b   1.000
_cell.length_c   1.000
_cell.angle_alpha   90.00
_cell.angle_beta   90.00
_cell.angle_gamma   90.00
#
_symmetry.space_group_name_H-M   'P 1'
#
loop_
_entity.id
_entity.type
_entity.pdbx_description
1 polymer ?
#
loop_
_entity_poly.entity_id
_entity_poly.type
_entity_poly.pdbx_seq_one_letter_code
_entity_poly.pdbx_strand_id
1 'polypeptide(L)'
;MPETNPPPDESGIQRLRRLGPSIRDDAGTRYVLVSSGMGGTGSEWRGEWSFRPGPPPAARTLHVEAADSAGHHTMSIAIPPA
;
A
#
# COMPACT_ATOMS: atom_id res chain seq x y z
N MET A 1 -28.49 10.19 25.99
CA MET A 1 -27.09 9.75 26.22
C MET A 1 -26.28 10.37 25.09
N PRO A 2 -25.27 11.21 25.33
CA PRO A 2 -24.37 11.60 24.25
C PRO A 2 -23.60 10.34 23.82
N GLU A 3 -23.64 10.00 22.54
CA GLU A 3 -22.79 8.94 21.99
C GLU A 3 -21.34 9.36 22.24
N THR A 4 -20.67 8.69 23.19
CA THR A 4 -19.22 8.79 23.34
C THR A 4 -18.60 8.18 22.09
N ASN A 5 -18.42 8.99 21.06
CA ASN A 5 -17.56 8.65 19.93
C ASN A 5 -16.18 8.36 20.54
N PRO A 6 -15.68 7.11 20.50
CA PRO A 6 -14.34 6.84 20.99
C PRO A 6 -13.36 7.73 20.23
N PRO A 7 -12.25 8.17 20.87
CA PRO A 7 -11.20 8.87 20.14
C PRO A 7 -10.79 8.03 18.92
N PRO A 8 -10.44 8.65 17.78
CA PRO A 8 -10.06 7.91 16.59
C PRO A 8 -9.00 6.87 16.93
N ASP A 9 -9.22 5.60 16.61
CA ASP A 9 -8.21 4.57 16.82
C ASP A 9 -7.03 4.85 15.87
N GLU A 10 -5.99 5.49 16.42
CA GLU A 10 -4.76 5.83 15.72
C GLU A 10 -3.92 4.59 15.39
N SER A 11 -4.25 3.41 15.94
CA SER A 11 -3.46 2.20 15.73
C SER A 11 -3.55 1.71 14.28
N GLY A 12 -4.67 1.94 13.58
CA GLY A 12 -4.79 1.65 12.15
C GLY A 12 -3.84 2.52 11.30
N ILE A 13 -3.76 3.83 11.56
CA ILE A 13 -2.81 4.72 10.88
C ILE A 13 -1.37 4.28 11.16
N GLN A 14 -1.05 3.91 12.41
CA GLN A 14 0.28 3.45 12.78
C GLN A 14 0.64 2.11 12.12
N ARG A 15 -0.32 1.20 11.92
CA ARG A 15 -0.10 -0.04 11.17
C ARG A 15 0.18 0.26 9.70
N LEU A 16 -0.59 1.14 9.06
CA LEU A 16 -0.36 1.55 7.67
C LEU A 16 1.02 2.21 7.49
N ARG A 17 1.45 3.06 8.43
CA ARG A 17 2.78 3.68 8.41
C ARG A 17 3.92 2.66 8.40
N ARG A 18 3.74 1.51 9.06
CA ARG A 18 4.75 0.45 9.14
C ARG A 18 4.74 -0.52 7.97
N LEU A 19 3.65 -0.59 7.21
CA LEU A 19 3.47 -1.59 6.16
C LEU A 19 4.53 -1.52 5.06
N GLY A 20 4.95 -0.29 4.70
CA GLY A 20 6.06 -0.02 3.78
C GLY A 20 6.10 -0.93 2.55
N PRO A 21 5.04 -1.02 1.73
CA PRO A 21 4.97 -1.97 0.63
C PRO A 21 6.08 -1.73 -0.39
N SER A 22 6.50 -2.80 -1.06
CA SER A 22 7.41 -2.76 -2.22
C SER A 22 6.70 -3.28 -3.46
N ILE A 23 7.14 -2.79 -4.63
CA ILE A 23 6.64 -3.22 -5.93
C ILE A 23 7.77 -3.89 -6.71
N ARG A 24 7.43 -4.99 -7.38
CA ARG A 24 8.26 -5.68 -8.38
C ARG A 24 7.42 -5.97 -9.62
N ASP A 25 8.09 -6.15 -10.75
CA ASP A 25 7.46 -6.61 -11.99
C ASP A 25 8.26 -7.73 -12.64
N ASP A 26 7.69 -8.33 -13.69
CA ASP A 26 8.31 -9.39 -14.49
C ASP A 26 9.38 -8.88 -15.47
N ALA A 27 9.54 -7.55 -15.61
CA ALA A 27 10.55 -6.91 -16.45
C ALA A 27 11.83 -6.53 -15.68
N GLY A 28 11.85 -6.67 -14.35
CA GLY A 28 12.97 -6.33 -13.49
C GLY A 28 13.08 -4.83 -13.18
N THR A 29 12.00 -4.06 -13.28
CA THR A 29 12.04 -2.62 -12.99
C THR A 29 12.31 -2.35 -11.52
N ARG A 30 13.23 -1.42 -11.25
CA ARG A 30 13.48 -0.92 -9.90
C ARG A 30 12.52 0.23 -9.58
N TYR A 31 11.47 -0.06 -8.83
CA TYR A 31 10.55 0.94 -8.30
C TYR A 31 11.11 1.60 -7.03
N VAL A 32 10.87 2.90 -6.90
CA VAL A 32 11.19 3.70 -5.72
C VAL A 32 9.92 4.37 -5.22
N LEU A 33 9.64 4.24 -3.93
CA LEU A 33 8.55 4.95 -3.27
C LEU A 33 8.86 6.46 -3.27
N VAL A 34 8.01 7.26 -3.90
CA VAL A 34 8.20 8.72 -4.00
C VAL A 34 7.31 9.50 -3.04
N SER A 35 6.14 8.96 -2.72
CA SER A 35 5.21 9.59 -1.77
C SER A 35 4.33 8.53 -1.11
N SER A 36 3.94 8.81 0.13
CA SER A 36 2.91 8.06 0.81
C SER A 36 1.99 8.99 1.59
N GLY A 37 0.73 8.61 1.69
CA GLY A 37 -0.30 9.32 2.44
C GLY A 37 -1.09 8.35 3.29
N MET A 38 -1.47 8.76 4.50
CA MET A 38 -2.41 8.00 5.34
C MET A 38 -3.52 8.93 5.82
N GLY A 39 -4.73 8.39 5.89
CA GLY A 39 -5.89 9.09 6.43
C GLY A 39 -6.94 8.09 6.95
N GLY A 40 -7.90 8.57 7.72
CA GLY A 40 -8.94 7.72 8.28
C GLY A 40 -9.72 8.40 9.39
N THR A 41 -10.86 7.82 9.76
CA THR A 41 -11.80 8.35 10.77
C THR A 41 -11.86 7.48 12.03
N GLY A 42 -10.83 6.67 12.29
CA GLY A 42 -10.74 5.81 13.48
C GLY A 42 -11.49 4.48 13.38
N SER A 43 -12.47 4.37 12.49
CA SER A 43 -13.11 3.09 12.13
C SER A 43 -12.67 2.57 10.76
N GLU A 44 -12.24 3.50 9.89
CA GLU A 44 -11.73 3.20 8.56
C GLU A 44 -10.40 3.90 8.36
N TRP A 45 -9.47 3.22 7.69
CA TRP A 45 -8.15 3.75 7.38
C TRP A 45 -7.78 3.47 5.93
N ARG A 46 -7.13 4.45 5.32
CA ARG A 46 -6.64 4.41 3.94
C ARG A 46 -5.15 4.76 3.94
N GLY A 47 -4.38 3.94 3.23
CA GLY A 47 -2.99 4.19 2.91
C GLY A 47 -2.83 4.27 1.40
N GLU A 48 -2.06 5.25 0.94
CA GLU A 48 -1.73 5.45 -0.46
C GLU A 48 -0.22 5.50 -0.60
N TRP A 49 0.33 4.77 -1.57
CA TRP A 49 1.75 4.75 -1.87
C TRP A 49 1.94 4.93 -3.37
N SER A 50 2.81 5.86 -3.76
CA SER A 50 3.12 6.15 -5.16
C SER A 50 4.57 5.81 -5.46
N PHE A 51 4.79 5.09 -6.55
CA PHE A 51 6.11 4.61 -6.96
C PHE A 51 6.51 5.18 -8.32
N ARG A 52 7.81 5.35 -8.52
CA ARG A 52 8.41 5.73 -9.81
C ARG A 52 9.59 4.80 -10.17
N PRO A 53 9.85 4.55 -11.46
CA PRO A 53 9.01 4.92 -12.61
C PRO A 53 7.66 4.18 -12.60
N GLY A 54 6.75 4.51 -13.52
CA GLY A 54 5.59 3.65 -13.77
C GLY A 54 6.02 2.32 -14.42
N PRO A 55 5.12 1.33 -14.51
CA PRO A 55 5.42 0.07 -15.19
C PRO A 55 5.84 0.30 -16.65
N PRO A 56 6.95 -0.30 -17.11
CA PRO A 56 7.35 -0.18 -18.50
C PRO A 56 6.40 -0.96 -19.41
N PRO A 57 6.36 -0.67 -20.72
CA PRO A 57 5.49 -1.37 -21.67
C PRO A 57 5.73 -2.88 -21.75
N ALA A 58 6.91 -3.35 -21.34
CA ALA A 58 7.26 -4.77 -21.32
C ALA A 58 6.71 -5.52 -20.10
N ALA A 59 6.35 -4.81 -19.01
CA ALA A 59 5.83 -5.43 -17.80
C ALA A 59 4.39 -5.90 -18.00
N ARG A 60 4.09 -7.11 -17.55
CA ARG A 60 2.77 -7.76 -17.66
C ARG A 60 2.13 -8.01 -16.30
N THR A 61 2.90 -8.06 -15.23
CA THR A 61 2.40 -8.31 -13.88
C THR A 61 3.15 -7.44 -12.88
N LEU A 62 2.40 -6.78 -12.00
CA LEU A 62 2.94 -6.15 -10.80
C LEU A 62 2.74 -7.06 -9.61
N HIS A 63 3.80 -7.28 -8.86
CA HIS A 63 3.77 -7.91 -7.55
C HIS A 63 3.90 -6.81 -6.50
N VAL A 64 2.89 -6.70 -5.63
CA VAL A 64 2.91 -5.85 -4.45
C VAL A 64 3.21 -6.74 -3.26
N GLU A 65 4.29 -6.42 -2.58
CA GLU A 65 4.78 -7.13 -1.41
C GLU A 65 4.63 -6.22 -0.19
N ALA A 66 4.06 -6.74 0.88
CA ALA A 66 3.87 -6.01 2.12
C ALA A 66 4.10 -6.95 3.31
N ALA A 67 4.66 -6.44 4.40
CA ALA A 67 4.87 -7.23 5.60
C ALA A 67 4.22 -6.56 6.80
N ASP A 68 3.54 -7.35 7.62
CA ASP A 68 3.02 -6.93 8.91
C ASP A 68 3.34 -7.97 9.99
N SER A 69 2.73 -7.82 11.17
CA SER A 69 2.91 -8.77 12.27
C SER A 69 2.31 -10.15 12.00
N ALA A 70 1.39 -10.28 11.04
CA ALA A 70 0.79 -11.56 10.65
C ALA A 70 1.63 -12.29 9.58
N GLY A 71 2.46 -11.57 8.82
CA GLY A 71 3.44 -12.18 7.93
C GLY A 71 3.72 -11.36 6.67
N HIS A 72 4.30 -12.03 5.68
CA HIS A 72 4.52 -11.47 4.35
C HIS A 72 3.32 -11.74 3.44
N HIS A 73 2.76 -10.68 2.89
CA HIS A 73 1.61 -10.70 1.99
C HIS A 73 2.08 -10.31 0.59
N THR A 74 1.64 -11.08 -0.40
CA THR A 74 1.95 -10.80 -1.80
C THR A 74 0.67 -10.80 -2.60
N MET A 75 0.45 -9.72 -3.35
CA MET A 75 -0.66 -9.59 -4.28
C MET A 75 -0.10 -9.39 -5.69
N SER A 76 -0.73 -10.03 -6.68
CA SER A 76 -0.35 -9.87 -8.09
C SER A 76 -1.45 -9.17 -8.86
N ILE A 77 -1.08 -8.21 -9.70
CA ILE A 77 -1.97 -7.39 -10.50
C ILE A 77 -1.54 -7.53 -11.96
N ALA A 78 -2.46 -7.95 -12.84
CA ALA A 78 -2.19 -7.99 -14.27
C ALA A 78 -2.14 -6.55 -14.83
N ILE A 79 -1.09 -6.24 -15.60
CA ILE A 79 -1.02 -4.99 -16.36
C ILE A 79 -1.70 -5.25 -17.71
N PRO A 80 -2.80 -4.55 -18.04
CA PRO A 80 -3.39 -4.66 -19.36
C PRO A 80 -2.40 -4.14 -20.41
N PRO A 81 -2.39 -4.72 -21.63
CA PRO A 81 -1.60 -4.17 -22.72
C PRO A 81 -2.02 -2.72 -22.99
N ALA A 82 -1.02 -1.87 -23.25
CA ALA A 82 -1.20 -0.47 -23.60
C ALA A 82 -1.83 -0.29 -24.99
#